data_AF-A0A2G6IQ62-F1
#
_entry.id   AF-A0A2G6IQ62-F1
#
_cell.length_a   1.000
_cell.length_b   1.000
_cell.length_c   1.000
_cell.angle_alpha   90.00
_cell.angle_beta   90.00
_cell.angle_gamma   90.00
#
_symmetry.space_group_name_H-M   'P 1'
#
loop_
_entity.id
_entity.type
_entity.pdbx_description
1 polymer ?
#
loop_
_entity_poly.entity_id
_entity_poly.type
_entity_poly.pdbx_seq_one_letter_code
_entity_poly.pdbx_strand_id
1 'polypeptide(L)'
;WRMVVGLIPNLLKPLGTSTTRAQEYSADRVAIKVCNQHDKAMGLLAAGPWMYDNVNMEAWLDQCEQEHRELYVRLVNLMSDHAVMVKRYKALCDIDKHGFTCHGEMF
;
A
#
# COMPACT_ATOMS: atom_id res chain seq x y z
N TRP A 1 25.33 -25.02 12.90
CA TRP A 1 24.78 -25.22 11.55
C TRP A 1 23.25 -25.34 11.55
N ARG A 2 22.61 -26.19 12.38
CA ARG A 2 21.13 -26.28 12.50
C ARG A 2 20.44 -24.94 12.82
N MET A 3 21.00 -24.15 13.73
CA MET A 3 20.50 -22.80 14.03
C MET A 3 20.62 -21.86 12.82
N VAL A 4 21.73 -21.93 12.07
CA VAL A 4 21.96 -21.11 10.87
C VAL A 4 20.98 -21.50 9.76
N VAL A 5 20.77 -22.79 9.53
CA VAL A 5 19.81 -23.33 8.55
C VAL A 5 18.36 -23.00 8.94
N GLY A 6 18.04 -22.92 10.24
CA GLY A 6 16.72 -22.49 10.72
C GLY A 6 16.51 -20.97 10.71
N LEU A 7 17.56 -20.17 10.90
CA LEU A 7 17.45 -18.71 11.03
C LEU A 7 17.44 -18.00 9.67
N ILE A 8 18.29 -18.44 8.72
CA ILE A 8 18.43 -17.79 7.41
C ILE A 8 17.12 -17.74 6.61
N PRO A 9 16.33 -18.83 6.48
CA PRO A 9 15.08 -18.79 5.73
C PRO A 9 14.05 -17.83 6.37
N ASN A 10 14.02 -17.77 7.71
CA ASN A 10 13.14 -16.87 8.44
C ASN A 10 13.57 -15.40 8.34
N LEU A 11 14.87 -15.12 8.22
CA LEU A 11 15.41 -13.78 7.99
C LEU A 11 15.16 -13.29 6.55
N LEU A 12 15.11 -14.21 5.58
CA LEU A 12 14.82 -13.91 4.18
C LEU A 12 13.33 -13.64 3.93
N LYS A 13 12.44 -14.22 4.74
CA LYS A 13 10.98 -14.03 4.61
C LYS A 13 10.55 -12.54 4.65
N PRO A 14 10.96 -11.69 5.61
CA PRO A 14 10.61 -10.28 5.62
C PRO A 14 11.23 -9.47 4.46
N LEU A 15 12.36 -9.93 3.90
CA LEU A 15 12.93 -9.35 2.68
C LEU A 15 12.11 -9.71 1.43
N GLY A 16 11.55 -10.92 1.40
CA GLY A 16 10.59 -11.34 0.38
C GLY A 16 9.33 -10.46 0.42
N THR A 17 8.73 -10.27 1.59
CA THR A 17 7.52 -9.46 1.73
C THR A 17 7.76 -7.97 1.47
N SER A 18 8.93 -7.42 1.83
CA SER A 18 9.28 -6.04 1.43
C SER A 18 9.45 -5.90 -0.08
N THR A 19 10.01 -6.92 -0.74
CA THR A 19 10.14 -6.94 -2.20
C THR A 19 8.78 -6.99 -2.90
N THR A 20 7.86 -7.86 -2.45
CA THR A 20 6.49 -7.91 -2.98
C THR A 20 5.78 -6.57 -2.83
N ARG A 21 5.90 -5.92 -1.67
CA ARG A 21 5.33 -4.57 -1.46
C ARG A 21 5.92 -3.53 -2.41
N ALA A 22 7.24 -3.56 -2.63
CA ALA A 22 7.88 -2.65 -3.59
C ALA A 22 7.40 -2.90 -5.03
N GLN A 23 7.11 -4.16 -5.39
CA GLN A 23 6.52 -4.50 -6.70
C GLN A 23 5.10 -3.95 -6.83
N GLU A 24 4.27 -3.99 -5.77
CA GLU A 24 2.94 -3.38 -5.78
C GLU A 24 3.00 -1.88 -6.02
N TYR A 25 3.84 -1.14 -5.29
CA TYR A 25 4.02 0.30 -5.52
C TYR A 25 4.54 0.61 -6.93
N SER A 26 5.41 -0.24 -7.47
CA SER A 26 5.91 -0.08 -8.83
C SER A 26 4.81 -0.31 -9.86
N ALA A 27 3.96 -1.33 -9.67
CA ALA A 27 2.81 -1.60 -10.53
C ALA A 27 1.79 -0.46 -10.47
N ASP A 28 1.46 0.03 -9.27
CA ASP A 28 0.54 1.15 -9.04
C ASP A 28 1.03 2.44 -9.75
N ARG A 29 2.33 2.72 -9.70
CA ARG A 29 2.94 3.86 -10.41
C ARG A 29 2.87 3.72 -11.94
N VAL A 30 2.99 2.51 -12.47
CA VAL A 30 2.81 2.29 -13.91
C VAL A 30 1.33 2.41 -14.27
N ALA A 31 0.44 1.88 -13.43
CA ALA A 31 -1.00 1.92 -13.65
C ALA A 31 -1.53 3.36 -13.72
N ILE A 32 -1.11 4.26 -12.82
CA ILE A 32 -1.60 5.66 -12.84
C ILE A 32 -1.17 6.43 -14.11
N LYS A 33 -0.06 6.04 -14.74
CA LYS A 33 0.37 6.61 -16.03
C LYS A 33 -0.51 6.17 -17.20
N VAL A 34 -1.14 5.00 -17.10
CA VAL A 34 -1.98 4.43 -18.16
C VAL A 34 -3.46 4.75 -17.93
N CYS A 35 -3.90 4.74 -16.67
CA CYS A 35 -5.28 4.94 -16.26
C CYS A 35 -5.35 5.91 -15.07
N ASN A 36 -5.92 7.10 -15.27
CA ASN A 36 -6.15 8.05 -14.18
C ASN A 36 -7.53 7.86 -13.51
N GLN A 37 -7.78 6.67 -12.94
CA GLN A 37 -9.02 6.33 -12.24
C GLN A 37 -8.73 5.59 -10.93
N HIS A 38 -7.64 5.98 -10.28
CA HIS A 38 -7.12 5.30 -9.10
C HIS A 38 -8.13 5.28 -7.94
N ASP A 39 -8.86 6.38 -7.71
CA ASP A 39 -9.91 6.46 -6.68
C ASP A 39 -11.00 5.42 -6.87
N LYS A 40 -11.51 5.30 -8.10
CA LYS A 40 -12.57 4.35 -8.44
C LYS A 40 -12.08 2.91 -8.31
N ALA A 41 -10.88 2.64 -8.84
CA ALA A 41 -10.29 1.31 -8.78
C ALA A 41 -10.03 0.88 -7.34
N MET A 42 -9.43 1.75 -6.53
CA MET A 42 -9.10 1.46 -5.13
C MET A 42 -10.34 1.36 -4.25
N GLY A 43 -11.33 2.23 -4.45
CA GLY A 43 -12.61 2.14 -3.74
C GLY A 43 -13.37 0.85 -4.10
N LEU A 44 -13.39 0.47 -5.37
CA LEU A 44 -14.00 -0.79 -5.81
C LEU A 44 -13.29 -2.01 -5.22
N LEU A 45 -11.95 -1.98 -5.14
CA LEU A 45 -11.17 -3.07 -4.54
C LEU A 45 -11.35 -3.16 -3.03
N ALA A 46 -11.53 -2.03 -2.34
CA ALA A 46 -11.67 -2.00 -0.89
C ALA A 46 -13.09 -2.34 -0.41
N ALA A 47 -14.12 -1.76 -1.05
CA ALA A 47 -15.50 -1.89 -0.61
C ALA A 47 -16.36 -2.82 -1.50
N GLY A 48 -15.88 -3.17 -2.69
CA GLY A 48 -16.63 -3.97 -3.64
C GLY A 48 -17.70 -3.16 -4.41
N PRO A 49 -18.27 -3.76 -5.48
CA PRO A 49 -19.18 -3.07 -6.41
C PRO A 49 -20.50 -2.61 -5.78
N TRP A 50 -20.92 -3.22 -4.68
CA TRP A 50 -22.21 -2.94 -4.05
C TRP A 50 -22.15 -1.83 -3.00
N MET A 51 -20.97 -1.57 -2.44
CA MET A 51 -20.79 -0.59 -1.37
C MET A 51 -20.01 0.64 -1.84
N TYR A 52 -19.27 0.54 -2.96
CA TYR A 52 -18.42 1.61 -3.49
C TYR A 52 -19.14 2.97 -3.58
N ASP A 53 -20.36 3.00 -4.10
CA ASP A 53 -21.12 4.25 -4.28
C ASP A 53 -21.44 4.97 -2.95
N ASN A 54 -21.33 4.27 -1.82
CA ASN A 54 -21.54 4.82 -0.48
C ASN A 54 -20.22 5.16 0.24
N VAL A 55 -19.06 4.92 -0.39
CA VAL A 55 -17.74 5.24 0.18
C VAL A 55 -17.39 6.69 -0.12
N ASN A 56 -17.19 7.48 0.93
CA ASN A 56 -16.60 8.81 0.79
C ASN A 56 -15.08 8.68 0.65
N MET A 57 -14.58 8.82 -0.58
CA MET A 57 -13.15 8.69 -0.91
C MET A 57 -12.29 9.81 -0.29
N GLU A 58 -12.83 11.01 -0.06
CA GLU A 58 -12.14 12.11 0.61
C GLU A 58 -11.97 11.80 2.10
N ALA A 59 -13.05 11.39 2.77
CA ALA A 59 -12.99 10.98 4.18
C ALA A 59 -12.07 9.78 4.38
N TRP A 60 -12.03 8.86 3.41
CA TRP A 60 -11.09 7.74 3.45
C TRP A 60 -9.64 8.21 3.29
N LEU A 61 -9.37 9.20 2.43
CA LEU A 61 -8.04 9.80 2.31
C LEU A 61 -7.61 10.49 3.62
N ASP A 62 -8.51 11.24 4.26
CA ASP A 62 -8.25 11.87 5.56
C ASP A 62 -7.90 10.83 6.64
N GLN A 63 -8.64 9.72 6.66
CA GLN A 63 -8.32 8.58 7.53
C GLN A 63 -6.94 7.99 7.19
N CYS A 64 -6.61 7.83 5.91
CA CYS A 64 -5.30 7.35 5.49
C CYS A 64 -4.16 8.30 5.92
N GLU A 65 -4.38 9.60 5.86
CA GLU A 65 -3.42 10.61 6.33
C GLU A 65 -3.23 10.56 7.85
N GLN A 66 -4.23 10.16 8.62
CA GLN A 66 -4.08 9.97 10.07
C GLN A 66 -3.37 8.64 10.39
N GLU A 67 -3.84 7.56 9.77
CA GLU A 67 -3.43 6.18 10.08
C GLU A 67 -2.04 5.81 9.55
N HIS A 68 -1.58 6.39 8.42
CA HIS A 68 -0.30 5.97 7.83
C HIS A 68 0.91 6.17 8.75
N ARG A 69 0.81 7.07 9.74
CA ARG A 69 1.88 7.36 10.72
C ARG A 69 1.78 6.52 11.99
N GLU A 70 0.69 5.81 12.18
CA GLU A 70 0.45 5.06 13.41
C GLU A 70 1.37 3.85 13.52
N LEU A 71 1.93 3.66 14.71
CA LEU A 71 2.84 2.53 15.00
C LEU A 71 2.17 1.18 14.70
N TYR A 72 0.87 1.06 14.98
CA TYR A 72 0.11 -0.15 14.70
C TYR A 72 0.03 -0.46 13.20
N VAL A 73 -0.28 0.54 12.37
CA VAL A 73 -0.32 0.38 10.90
C VAL A 73 1.06 0.03 10.35
N ARG A 74 2.13 0.59 10.90
CA ARG A 74 3.52 0.22 10.53
C ARG A 74 3.85 -1.23 10.89
N LEU A 75 3.45 -1.69 12.07
CA LEU A 75 3.63 -3.07 12.52
C LEU A 75 2.81 -4.06 11.67
N VAL A 76 1.55 -3.75 11.40
CA VAL A 76 0.70 -4.58 10.52
C VAL A 76 1.28 -4.62 9.12
N ASN A 77 1.73 -3.48 8.57
CA ASN A 77 2.39 -3.43 7.27
C ASN A 77 3.70 -4.23 7.24
N LEU A 78 4.46 -4.28 8.35
CA LEU A 78 5.67 -5.10 8.45
C LEU A 78 5.38 -6.60 8.41
N MET A 79 4.26 -7.02 9.02
CA MET A 79 3.86 -8.43 9.10
C MET A 79 3.00 -8.90 7.93
N SER A 80 2.47 -7.97 7.12
CA SER A 80 1.62 -8.28 5.97
C SER A 80 2.44 -8.63 4.73
N ASP A 81 2.00 -9.68 4.02
CA ASP A 81 2.59 -10.11 2.74
C ASP A 81 2.25 -9.15 1.58
N HIS A 82 1.19 -8.35 1.72
CA HIS A 82 0.74 -7.31 0.80
C HIS A 82 0.80 -5.91 1.44
N ALA A 83 1.07 -4.86 0.66
CA ALA A 83 1.11 -3.51 1.21
C ALA A 83 -0.30 -3.10 1.65
N VAL A 84 -0.38 -2.49 2.83
CA VAL A 84 -1.67 -2.08 3.42
C VAL A 84 -2.35 -1.08 2.49
N MET A 85 -3.61 -1.35 2.16
CA MET A 85 -4.43 -0.56 1.21
C MET A 85 -4.37 0.94 1.50
N VAL A 86 -4.40 1.32 2.78
CA VAL A 86 -4.29 2.70 3.28
C VAL A 86 -3.04 3.41 2.75
N LYS A 87 -1.87 2.74 2.77
CA LYS A 87 -0.62 3.34 2.30
C LYS A 87 -0.56 3.43 0.77
N ARG A 88 -1.10 2.42 0.08
CA ARG A 88 -1.17 2.39 -1.40
C ARG A 88 -2.09 3.48 -1.94
N TYR A 89 -3.29 3.61 -1.36
CA TYR A 89 -4.25 4.63 -1.74
C TYR A 89 -3.71 6.04 -1.52
N LYS A 90 -3.15 6.31 -0.34
CA LYS A 90 -2.46 7.59 -0.05
C LYS A 90 -1.37 7.89 -1.07
N ALA A 91 -0.49 6.92 -1.37
CA ALA A 91 0.60 7.12 -2.31
C ALA A 91 0.13 7.46 -3.73
N LEU A 92 -0.99 6.88 -4.18
CA LEU A 92 -1.60 7.20 -5.46
C LEU A 92 -2.16 8.63 -5.47
N CYS A 93 -2.89 9.03 -4.42
CA CYS A 93 -3.37 10.40 -4.26
C CYS A 93 -2.22 11.41 -4.19
N ASP A 94 -1.11 11.08 -3.52
CA ASP A 94 0.08 11.93 -3.44
C ASP A 94 0.73 12.11 -4.83
N ILE A 95 0.77 11.04 -5.65
CA ILE A 95 1.28 11.10 -7.03
C ILE A 95 0.37 11.95 -7.92
N ASP A 96 -0.95 11.85 -7.77
CA ASP A 96 -1.90 12.65 -8.54
C ASP A 96 -1.82 14.14 -8.16
N LYS A 97 -1.73 14.45 -6.85
CA LYS A 97 -1.64 15.83 -6.34
C LYS A 97 -0.28 16.49 -6.60
N HIS A 98 0.82 15.78 -6.38
CA HIS A 98 2.18 16.35 -6.37
C HIS A 98 3.04 15.94 -7.57
N GLY A 99 2.51 15.09 -8.45
CA GLY A 99 3.18 14.62 -9.65
C GLY A 99 4.06 13.38 -9.42
N PHE A 100 4.54 12.81 -10.53
CA PHE A 100 5.20 11.50 -10.57
C PHE A 100 6.53 11.42 -9.81
N THR A 101 7.16 12.55 -9.48
CA THR A 101 8.38 12.59 -8.65
C THR A 101 8.11 12.29 -7.18
N CYS A 102 6.84 12.32 -6.76
CA CYS A 102 6.47 11.95 -5.40
C CYS A 102 6.65 10.44 -5.20
N HIS A 103 7.29 10.06 -4.09
CA HIS A 103 7.47 8.67 -3.69
C HIS A 103 6.67 8.45 -2.41
N GLY A 104 5.74 7.49 -2.43
CA GLY A 104 4.95 7.13 -1.25
C GLY A 104 5.84 6.60 -0.12
N GLU A 105 5.43 6.84 1.11
CA GLU A 105 6.14 6.38 2.30
C GLU A 105 5.97 4.86 2.48
N MET A 106 7.03 4.09 2.20
CA MET A 106 7.00 2.63 2.37
C MET A 106 6.93 2.18 3.85
N PHE A 107 7.32 3.04 4.81
CA PHE A 107 7.53 2.69 6.23
C PHE A 107 6.64 3.45 7.22
#